data_AF-A0A2V2RQ04-F1
#
_entry.id   AF-A0A2V2RQ04-F1
#
_cell.length_a   1.000
_cell.length_b   1.000
_cell.length_c   1.000
_cell.angle_alpha   90.00
_cell.angle_beta   90.00
_cell.angle_gamma   90.00
#
_symmetry.space_group_name_H-M   'P 1'
#
loop_
_entity.id
_entity.type
_entity.pdbx_description
1 polymer ?
#
loop_
_entity_poly.entity_id
_entity_poly.type
_entity_poly.pdbx_seq_one_letter_code
_entity_poly.pdbx_strand_id
1 'polypeptide(L)'
;MFRFCILFCLITVFVFAEEPTWKTNYQKGLELQAQGQYEDAVSYFRMAVADKPISEIQNAGTSSFEYLPYLQLGICYYKLNKTKMATEFFNAEKSFAALGQSKGGKLLMKEYTDKMTSDRGAAAAADELSIRQFEKKPYTINETDLGKMKEEIRSQCNLPKGSENSYPWYYHYQLGLALSTKNDWQRALDSFIAALDHRDQPQKLTRTYGMWFLDYYPYYNIGVAHYHLQNWKCAENSFKLSQSYDEVPKSSNEYRNLQ
;
A
#
# COMPACT_ATOMS: atom_id res chain seq x y z
N MET A 1 72.04 26.96 51.74
CA MET A 1 71.35 27.65 50.63
C MET A 1 70.67 26.56 49.78
N PHE A 2 69.47 26.12 50.17
CA PHE A 2 68.73 25.06 49.47
C PHE A 2 67.64 25.69 48.60
N ARG A 3 67.74 25.54 47.27
CA ARG A 3 66.70 25.91 46.31
C ARG A 3 65.79 24.69 46.10
N PHE A 4 64.53 24.80 46.53
CA PHE A 4 63.47 23.86 46.18
C PHE A 4 62.95 24.20 44.78
N CYS A 5 63.18 23.31 43.80
CA CYS A 5 62.47 23.31 42.52
C CYS A 5 61.15 22.55 42.72
N ILE A 6 60.04 23.26 42.77
CA ILE A 6 58.70 22.65 42.76
C ILE A 6 58.39 22.29 41.30
N LEU A 7 58.38 20.99 41.01
CA LEU A 7 57.95 20.42 39.74
C LEU A 7 56.41 20.42 39.71
N PHE A 8 55.81 21.33 38.95
CA PHE A 8 54.36 21.35 38.72
C PHE A 8 53.99 20.22 37.75
N CYS A 9 53.42 19.15 38.28
CA CYS A 9 52.91 18.04 37.48
C CYS A 9 51.51 18.40 36.95
N LEU A 10 51.42 18.75 35.67
CA LEU A 10 50.16 18.99 34.95
C LEU A 10 49.44 17.65 34.75
N ILE A 11 48.43 17.39 35.57
CA ILE A 11 47.48 16.29 35.36
C ILE A 11 46.48 16.74 34.29
N THR A 12 46.64 16.25 33.07
CA THR A 12 45.61 16.36 32.01
C THR A 12 44.48 15.39 32.32
N VAL A 13 43.37 15.90 32.84
CA VAL A 13 42.12 15.13 32.95
C VAL A 13 41.53 14.99 31.54
N PHE A 14 41.66 13.80 30.95
CA PHE A 14 40.91 13.43 29.75
C PHE A 14 39.45 13.20 30.16
N VAL A 15 38.57 14.14 29.80
CA VAL A 15 37.12 13.93 29.88
C VAL A 15 36.73 13.05 28.69
N PHE A 16 36.41 11.79 28.95
CA PHE A 16 35.75 10.93 27.95
C PHE A 16 34.33 11.45 27.73
N ALA A 17 34.03 11.95 26.53
CA ALA A 17 32.65 12.24 26.16
C ALA A 17 31.90 10.92 26.00
N GLU A 18 30.84 10.71 26.78
CA GLU A 18 29.95 9.56 26.60
C GLU A 18 29.31 9.61 25.21
N GLU A 19 29.28 8.45 24.52
CA GLU A 19 28.62 8.34 23.21
C GLU A 19 27.12 8.61 23.35
N PRO A 20 26.50 9.34 22.41
CA PRO A 20 25.07 9.66 22.50
C PRO A 20 24.21 8.40 22.56
N THR A 21 23.24 8.38 23.47
CA THR A 21 22.35 7.25 23.74
C THR A 21 21.60 6.74 22.51
N TRP A 22 21.12 7.64 21.63
CA TRP A 22 20.45 7.28 20.37
C TRP A 22 21.34 6.45 19.44
N LYS A 23 22.65 6.74 19.41
CA LYS A 23 23.61 6.06 18.51
C LYS A 23 23.85 4.63 18.98
N THR A 24 24.02 4.44 20.29
CA THR A 24 24.13 3.12 20.93
C THR A 24 22.86 2.30 20.70
N ASN A 25 21.68 2.90 20.90
CA ASN A 25 20.41 2.22 20.66
C ASN A 25 20.22 1.85 19.18
N TYR A 26 20.57 2.74 18.25
CA TYR A 26 20.48 2.47 16.83
C TYR A 26 21.43 1.35 16.38
N GLN A 27 22.68 1.37 16.84
CA GLN A 27 23.65 0.30 16.58
C GLN A 27 23.15 -1.04 17.12
N LYS A 28 22.60 -1.04 18.34
CA LYS A 28 22.04 -2.26 18.93
C LYS A 28 20.87 -2.81 18.10
N GLY A 29 20.01 -1.93 17.60
CA GLY A 29 18.94 -2.29 16.67
C GLY A 29 19.47 -2.95 15.39
N LEU A 30 20.53 -2.41 14.79
CA LEU A 30 21.16 -2.98 13.60
C LEU A 30 21.75 -4.39 13.85
N GLU A 31 22.41 -4.59 15.00
CA GLU A 31 22.93 -5.90 15.39
C GLU A 31 21.81 -6.94 15.51
N LEU A 32 20.74 -6.60 16.22
CA LEU A 32 19.59 -7.48 16.42
C LEU A 32 18.87 -7.78 15.11
N GLN A 33 18.73 -6.77 14.24
CA GLN A 33 18.16 -6.95 12.90
C GLN A 33 19.01 -7.90 12.04
N ALA A 34 20.34 -7.81 12.10
CA ALA A 34 21.24 -8.73 11.41
C ALA A 34 21.14 -10.17 11.95
N GLN A 35 20.81 -10.33 13.23
CA GLN A 35 20.55 -11.62 13.89
C GLN A 35 19.12 -12.15 13.64
N GLY A 36 18.27 -11.40 12.94
CA GLY A 36 16.87 -11.76 12.71
C GLY A 36 15.95 -11.54 13.90
N GLN A 37 16.42 -10.90 14.98
CA GLN A 37 15.63 -10.55 16.16
C GLN A 37 14.89 -9.24 15.93
N TYR A 38 13.87 -9.29 15.06
CA TYR A 38 13.22 -8.09 14.54
C TYR A 38 12.36 -7.37 15.58
N GLU A 39 11.71 -8.07 16.51
CA GLU A 39 10.95 -7.47 17.61
C GLU A 39 11.83 -6.66 18.56
N ASP A 40 12.99 -7.22 18.92
CA ASP A 40 13.95 -6.54 19.78
C ASP A 40 14.56 -5.35 19.06
N ALA A 41 14.95 -5.53 17.78
CA ALA A 41 15.47 -4.46 16.95
C ALA A 41 14.51 -3.27 16.87
N VAL A 42 13.20 -3.51 16.69
CA VAL A 42 12.17 -2.46 16.68
C VAL A 42 12.18 -1.65 17.98
N SER A 43 12.34 -2.31 19.12
CA SER A 43 12.36 -1.65 20.43
C SER A 43 13.53 -0.67 20.52
N TYR A 44 14.73 -1.12 20.14
CA TYR A 44 15.93 -0.29 20.14
C TYR A 44 15.88 0.86 19.12
N PHE A 45 15.35 0.62 17.92
CA PHE A 45 15.16 1.70 16.94
C PHE A 45 14.16 2.76 17.42
N ARG A 46 13.07 2.35 18.09
CA ARG A 46 12.12 3.30 18.69
C ARG A 46 12.77 4.13 19.80
N MET A 47 13.59 3.52 20.63
CA MET A 47 14.38 4.24 21.64
C MET A 47 15.34 5.24 21.00
N ALA A 48 16.00 4.86 19.90
CA ALA A 48 16.88 5.78 19.16
C ALA A 48 16.12 6.98 18.59
N VAL A 49 14.95 6.75 17.97
CA VAL A 49 14.10 7.82 17.42
C VAL A 49 13.56 8.73 18.51
N ALA A 50 13.19 8.18 19.67
CA ALA A 50 12.68 8.95 20.80
C ALA A 50 13.76 9.89 21.38
N ASP A 51 15.01 9.44 21.41
CA ASP A 51 16.14 10.23 21.90
C ASP A 51 16.67 11.23 20.85
N LYS A 52 16.64 10.86 19.56
CA LYS A 52 17.00 11.75 18.45
C LYS A 52 16.01 11.62 17.29
N PRO A 53 14.99 12.50 17.21
CA PRO A 53 14.04 12.49 16.12
C PRO A 53 14.71 12.96 14.83
N ILE A 54 14.34 12.32 13.71
CA ILE A 54 14.98 12.56 12.41
C ILE A 54 14.77 14.02 11.91
N SER A 55 13.75 14.72 12.41
CA SER A 55 13.46 16.14 12.11
C SER A 55 14.58 17.08 12.56
N GLU A 56 15.39 16.67 13.52
CA GLU A 56 16.52 17.45 14.04
C GLU A 56 17.79 17.27 13.18
N ILE A 57 17.74 16.43 12.15
CA ILE A 57 18.87 16.12 11.29
C ILE A 57 18.79 16.99 10.03
N GLN A 58 19.10 18.28 10.19
CA GLN A 58 19.16 19.19 9.06
C GLN A 58 20.39 18.97 8.16
N ASN A 59 21.45 18.30 8.62
CA ASN A 59 22.70 18.14 7.88
C ASN A 59 23.52 16.89 8.28
N ALA A 60 22.97 15.66 8.17
CA ALA A 60 23.79 14.44 8.30
C ALA A 60 24.59 14.09 7.03
N GLY A 61 24.65 15.00 6.05
CA GLY A 61 25.40 14.81 4.80
C GLY A 61 26.93 14.80 4.95
N THR A 62 27.46 15.03 6.16
CA THR A 62 28.92 15.07 6.43
C THR A 62 29.37 14.12 7.54
N SER A 63 28.48 13.39 8.19
CA SER A 63 28.85 12.36 9.17
C SER A 63 28.99 11.00 8.51
N SER A 64 30.07 10.26 8.80
CA SER A 64 30.33 8.88 8.37
C SER A 64 29.32 7.83 8.87
N PHE A 65 28.25 8.27 9.54
CA PHE A 65 27.26 7.43 10.19
C PHE A 65 25.88 7.62 9.55
N GLU A 66 25.42 6.60 8.83
CA GLU A 66 24.09 6.60 8.21
C GLU A 66 23.00 6.27 9.25
N TYR A 67 22.22 7.28 9.62
CA TYR A 67 21.08 7.15 10.53
C TYR A 67 19.77 7.23 9.76
N LEU A 68 19.18 6.07 9.45
CA LEU A 68 17.94 5.91 8.69
C LEU A 68 16.95 5.05 9.50
N PRO A 69 16.53 5.50 10.70
CA PRO A 69 15.79 4.67 11.64
C PRO A 69 14.41 4.25 11.13
N TYR A 70 13.73 5.06 10.31
CA TYR A 70 12.43 4.66 9.76
C TYR A 70 12.58 3.65 8.64
N LEU A 71 13.65 3.72 7.83
CA LEU A 71 13.99 2.64 6.89
C LEU A 71 14.19 1.30 7.64
N GLN A 72 14.99 1.30 8.71
CA GLN A 72 15.25 0.07 9.46
C GLN A 72 14.01 -0.46 10.17
N LEU A 73 13.21 0.42 10.79
CA LEU A 73 11.91 0.05 11.34
C LEU A 73 11.00 -0.56 10.26
N GLY A 74 10.94 0.06 9.08
CA GLY A 74 10.17 -0.46 7.95
C GLY A 74 10.60 -1.87 7.55
N ILE A 75 11.91 -2.14 7.49
CA ILE A 75 12.46 -3.46 7.20
C ILE A 75 12.08 -4.48 8.29
N CYS A 76 12.26 -4.14 9.57
CA CYS A 76 11.88 -5.02 10.67
C CYS A 76 10.38 -5.35 10.62
N TYR A 77 9.51 -4.35 10.42
CA TYR A 77 8.08 -4.60 10.30
C TYR A 77 7.71 -5.45 9.09
N TYR A 78 8.39 -5.26 7.95
CA TYR A 78 8.20 -6.13 6.79
C TYR A 78 8.57 -7.58 7.11
N LYS A 79 9.73 -7.81 7.75
CA LYS A 79 10.19 -9.14 8.17
C LYS A 79 9.29 -9.82 9.20
N LEU A 80 8.56 -9.02 9.99
CA LEU A 80 7.54 -9.47 10.93
C LEU A 80 6.16 -9.68 10.27
N ASN A 81 6.06 -9.64 8.94
CA ASN A 81 4.80 -9.68 8.18
C ASN A 81 3.79 -8.58 8.57
N LYS A 82 4.26 -7.46 9.14
CA LYS A 82 3.46 -6.28 9.49
C LYS A 82 3.55 -5.23 8.37
N THR A 83 3.08 -5.60 7.18
CA THR A 83 3.23 -4.83 5.93
C THR A 83 2.67 -3.41 5.98
N LYS A 84 1.55 -3.20 6.69
CA LYS A 84 0.99 -1.85 6.91
C LYS A 84 1.96 -0.94 7.67
N MET A 85 2.50 -1.42 8.79
CA MET A 85 3.49 -0.68 9.59
C MET A 85 4.77 -0.43 8.77
N ALA A 86 5.21 -1.42 8.00
CA ALA A 86 6.37 -1.28 7.13
C ALA A 86 6.20 -0.13 6.12
N THR A 87 5.03 -0.07 5.48
CA THR A 87 4.66 0.98 4.52
C THR A 87 4.64 2.36 5.15
N GLU A 88 4.06 2.49 6.35
CA GLU A 88 4.03 3.74 7.11
C GLU A 88 5.44 4.26 7.37
N PHE A 89 6.35 3.40 7.84
CA PHE A 89 7.73 3.80 8.13
C PHE A 89 8.57 4.09 6.87
N PHE A 90 8.37 3.36 5.78
CA PHE A 90 9.02 3.69 4.50
C PHE A 90 8.56 5.04 3.95
N ASN A 91 7.27 5.37 4.09
CA ASN A 91 6.74 6.67 3.69
C ASN A 91 7.23 7.79 4.60
N ALA A 92 7.32 7.53 5.91
CA ALA A 92 7.92 8.46 6.86
C ALA A 92 9.36 8.77 6.45
N GLU A 93 10.21 7.76 6.20
CA GLU A 93 11.60 7.96 5.78
C GLU A 93 11.72 8.80 4.49
N LYS A 94 10.86 8.55 3.48
CA LYS A 94 10.84 9.33 2.23
C LYS A 94 10.54 10.81 2.44
N SER A 95 9.79 11.15 3.49
CA SER A 95 9.44 12.55 3.80
C SER A 95 10.63 13.33 4.36
N PHE A 96 11.72 12.67 4.74
CA PHE A 96 12.92 13.31 5.29
C PHE A 96 14.07 13.35 4.27
N ALA A 97 14.85 14.44 4.32
CA ALA A 97 15.96 14.67 3.40
C ALA A 97 17.14 13.68 3.58
N ALA A 98 17.20 12.96 4.71
CA ALA A 98 18.27 12.03 5.05
C ALA A 98 18.42 10.88 4.02
N LEU A 99 17.30 10.33 3.55
CA LEU A 99 17.30 9.30 2.49
C LEU A 99 17.86 9.84 1.17
N GLY A 100 17.71 11.14 0.91
CA GLY A 100 18.23 11.82 -0.27
C GLY A 100 19.76 11.75 -0.41
N GLN A 101 20.49 11.62 0.71
CA GLN A 101 21.95 11.64 0.76
C GLN A 101 22.59 10.25 0.83
N SER A 102 21.88 9.22 1.29
CA SER A 102 22.40 7.83 1.37
C SER A 102 22.09 7.04 0.09
N LYS A 103 23.14 6.68 -0.67
CA LYS A 103 23.01 5.79 -1.84
C LYS A 103 22.60 4.37 -1.43
N GLY A 104 23.15 3.86 -0.32
CA GLY A 104 22.83 2.53 0.21
C GLY A 104 21.39 2.44 0.71
N GLY A 105 20.94 3.44 1.47
CA GLY A 105 19.58 3.55 1.98
C GLY A 105 18.53 3.61 0.86
N LYS A 106 18.78 4.35 -0.22
CA LYS A 106 17.88 4.38 -1.40
C LYS A 106 17.75 3.01 -2.06
N LEU A 107 18.86 2.31 -2.25
CA LEU A 107 18.86 0.99 -2.88
C LEU A 107 18.11 -0.02 -2.01
N LEU A 108 18.39 -0.01 -0.71
CA LEU A 108 17.73 -0.87 0.25
C LEU A 108 16.22 -0.59 0.34
N MET A 109 15.83 0.70 0.39
CA MET A 109 14.43 1.11 0.33
C MET A 109 13.74 0.55 -0.93
N LYS A 110 14.37 0.72 -2.09
CA LYS A 110 13.84 0.22 -3.36
C LYS A 110 13.65 -1.30 -3.32
N GLU A 111 14.65 -2.05 -2.87
CA GLU A 111 14.59 -3.51 -2.77
C GLU A 111 13.39 -3.97 -1.95
N TYR A 112 13.16 -3.38 -0.78
CA TYR A 112 12.04 -3.77 0.09
C TYR A 112 10.69 -3.29 -0.44
N THR A 113 10.62 -2.13 -1.09
CA THR A 113 9.38 -1.72 -1.77
C THR A 113 9.03 -2.66 -2.93
N ASP A 114 10.02 -3.07 -3.72
CA ASP A 114 9.82 -4.00 -4.85
C ASP A 114 9.34 -5.37 -4.35
N LYS A 115 9.95 -5.88 -3.26
CA LYS A 115 9.51 -7.12 -2.59
C LYS A 115 8.08 -7.04 -2.07
N MET A 116 7.73 -5.95 -1.38
CA MET A 116 6.35 -5.75 -0.93
C MET A 116 5.35 -5.69 -2.08
N THR A 117 5.72 -5.07 -3.21
CA THR A 117 4.87 -5.04 -4.41
C THR A 117 4.71 -6.44 -5.01
N SER A 118 5.79 -7.24 -5.04
CA SER A 118 5.75 -8.64 -5.50
C SER A 118 4.88 -9.52 -4.61
N ASP A 119 5.07 -9.45 -3.28
CA ASP A 119 4.30 -10.24 -2.31
C ASP A 119 2.82 -9.84 -2.33
N ARG A 120 2.53 -8.53 -2.47
CA ARG A 120 1.18 -8.04 -2.69
C ARG A 120 0.59 -8.58 -3.99
N GLY A 121 1.38 -8.65 -5.07
CA GLY A 121 0.96 -9.21 -6.35
C GLY A 121 0.59 -10.69 -6.27
N ALA A 122 1.37 -11.50 -5.55
CA ALA A 122 1.09 -12.92 -5.36
C ALA A 122 -0.17 -13.17 -4.51
N ALA A 123 -0.33 -12.44 -3.40
CA ALA A 123 -1.54 -12.51 -2.58
C ALA A 123 -2.77 -12.00 -3.34
N ALA A 124 -2.63 -10.88 -4.05
CA ALA A 124 -3.71 -10.32 -4.86
C ALA A 124 -4.13 -11.28 -5.98
N ALA A 125 -3.20 -11.99 -6.62
CA ALA A 125 -3.53 -12.98 -7.64
C ALA A 125 -4.31 -14.19 -7.09
N ALA A 126 -3.98 -14.66 -5.88
CA ALA A 126 -4.73 -15.73 -5.22
C ALA A 126 -6.15 -15.28 -4.84
N ASP A 127 -6.28 -14.07 -4.30
CA ASP A 127 -7.58 -13.48 -3.99
C ASP A 127 -8.38 -13.22 -5.28
N GLU A 128 -7.77 -12.73 -6.36
CA GLU A 128 -8.43 -12.49 -7.65
C GLU A 128 -8.90 -13.79 -8.33
N LEU A 129 -8.17 -14.89 -8.15
CA LEU A 129 -8.64 -16.19 -8.62
C LEU A 129 -9.91 -16.62 -7.88
N SER A 130 -9.95 -16.37 -6.57
CA SER A 130 -11.08 -16.77 -5.72
C SER A 130 -12.38 -16.02 -6.04
N ILE A 131 -12.31 -14.74 -6.44
CA ILE A 131 -13.51 -13.94 -6.75
C ILE A 131 -14.21 -14.38 -8.04
N ARG A 132 -13.53 -15.17 -8.88
CA ARG A 132 -14.05 -15.70 -10.16
C ARG A 132 -14.68 -17.09 -10.03
N GLN A 133 -14.35 -17.82 -8.97
CA GLN A 133 -14.78 -19.22 -8.79
C GLN A 133 -15.97 -19.30 -7.83
N PHE A 134 -17.19 -19.24 -8.36
CA PHE A 134 -18.42 -19.39 -7.58
C PHE A 134 -19.57 -19.94 -8.43
N GLU A 135 -20.58 -20.49 -7.76
CA GLU A 135 -21.78 -21.00 -8.43
C GLU A 135 -22.67 -19.83 -8.90
N LYS A 136 -22.97 -19.81 -10.21
CA LYS A 136 -23.80 -18.76 -10.79
C LYS A 136 -25.25 -18.86 -10.30
N LYS A 137 -25.76 -17.75 -9.79
CA LYS A 137 -27.17 -17.58 -9.40
C LYS A 137 -28.02 -17.19 -10.61
N PRO A 138 -29.35 -17.43 -10.58
CA PRO A 138 -30.23 -17.06 -11.67
C PRO A 138 -30.25 -15.54 -11.91
N TYR A 139 -30.42 -15.17 -13.18
CA TYR A 139 -30.59 -13.79 -13.60
C TYR A 139 -31.99 -13.27 -13.25
N THR A 140 -32.10 -11.99 -12.90
CA THR A 140 -33.37 -11.40 -12.44
C THR A 140 -34.08 -10.60 -13.52
N ILE A 141 -33.35 -10.00 -14.46
CA ILE A 141 -33.96 -9.25 -15.57
C ILE A 141 -34.13 -10.13 -16.81
N ASN A 142 -35.18 -9.86 -17.58
CA ASN A 142 -35.41 -10.54 -18.86
C ASN A 142 -34.44 -10.05 -19.95
N GLU A 143 -34.31 -10.84 -21.02
CA GLU A 143 -33.38 -10.55 -22.14
C GLU A 143 -33.73 -9.26 -22.90
N THR A 144 -35.01 -8.90 -23.00
CA THR A 144 -35.45 -7.70 -23.70
C THR A 144 -34.97 -6.44 -23.00
N ASP A 145 -35.12 -6.37 -21.68
CA ASP A 145 -34.69 -5.23 -20.87
C ASP A 145 -33.16 -5.17 -20.76
N LEU A 146 -32.50 -6.33 -20.68
CA LEU A 146 -31.04 -6.41 -20.79
C LEU A 146 -30.55 -5.83 -22.13
N GLY A 147 -31.19 -6.20 -23.25
CA GLY A 147 -30.84 -5.71 -24.57
C GLY A 147 -30.95 -4.20 -24.71
N LYS A 148 -32.03 -3.61 -24.17
CA LYS A 148 -32.21 -2.15 -24.13
C LYS A 148 -31.11 -1.47 -23.32
N MET A 149 -30.82 -1.98 -22.12
CA MET A 149 -29.78 -1.42 -21.26
C MET A 149 -28.40 -1.47 -21.92
N LYS A 150 -28.05 -2.60 -22.55
CA LYS A 150 -26.78 -2.74 -23.27
C LYS A 150 -26.65 -1.72 -24.40
N GLU A 151 -27.72 -1.48 -25.15
CA GLU A 151 -27.75 -0.51 -26.24
C GLU A 151 -27.66 0.93 -25.72
N GLU A 152 -28.35 1.25 -24.62
CA GLU A 152 -28.28 2.55 -23.96
C GLU A 152 -26.84 2.86 -23.50
N ILE A 153 -26.20 1.93 -22.79
CA ILE A 153 -24.83 2.11 -22.29
C ILE A 153 -23.83 2.17 -23.43
N ARG A 154 -23.99 1.35 -24.48
CA ARG A 154 -23.16 1.42 -25.69
C ARG A 154 -23.25 2.81 -26.33
N SER A 155 -24.46 3.35 -26.44
CA SER A 155 -24.71 4.68 -26.99
C SER A 155 -24.10 5.78 -26.12
N GLN A 156 -24.30 5.72 -24.79
CA GLN A 156 -23.70 6.65 -23.84
C GLN A 156 -22.18 6.65 -23.99
N CYS A 157 -21.57 5.46 -24.04
CA CYS A 157 -20.14 5.23 -24.22
C CYS A 157 -19.58 5.61 -25.61
N ASN A 158 -20.43 6.07 -26.53
CA ASN A 158 -20.08 6.39 -27.92
C ASN A 158 -19.34 5.24 -28.64
N LEU A 159 -19.78 4.00 -28.43
CA LEU A 159 -19.16 2.81 -29.01
C LEU A 159 -19.87 2.38 -30.30
N PRO A 160 -19.17 1.91 -31.34
CA PRO A 160 -19.82 1.35 -32.52
C PRO A 160 -20.55 0.04 -32.19
N LYS A 161 -21.50 -0.36 -33.04
CA LYS A 161 -22.10 -1.70 -32.96
C LYS A 161 -21.02 -2.74 -33.27
N GLY A 162 -20.92 -3.77 -32.44
CA GLY A 162 -19.86 -4.78 -32.54
C GLY A 162 -20.03 -5.91 -31.54
N SER A 163 -18.98 -6.70 -31.34
CA SER A 163 -18.96 -7.74 -30.32
C SER A 163 -18.81 -7.11 -28.95
N GLU A 164 -19.72 -7.42 -28.02
CA GLU A 164 -19.72 -6.88 -26.67
C GLU A 164 -18.41 -7.16 -25.93
N ASN A 165 -17.83 -8.35 -26.13
CA ASN A 165 -16.56 -8.75 -25.52
C ASN A 165 -15.36 -7.92 -25.98
N SER A 166 -15.50 -7.14 -27.06
CA SER A 166 -14.44 -6.24 -27.56
C SER A 166 -14.58 -4.81 -27.03
N TYR A 167 -15.61 -4.53 -26.25
CA TYR A 167 -15.82 -3.21 -25.69
C TYR A 167 -14.84 -2.93 -24.55
N PRO A 168 -14.44 -1.66 -24.38
CA PRO A 168 -13.44 -1.29 -23.38
C PRO A 168 -13.96 -1.48 -21.95
N TRP A 169 -13.04 -1.57 -20.99
CA TRP A 169 -13.32 -1.79 -19.56
C TRP A 169 -14.46 -0.91 -19.01
N TYR A 170 -14.55 0.36 -19.43
CA TYR A 170 -15.53 1.31 -18.91
C TYR A 170 -16.96 1.03 -19.37
N TYR A 171 -17.16 0.32 -20.50
CA TYR A 171 -18.47 -0.16 -20.91
C TYR A 171 -18.96 -1.25 -19.96
N HIS A 172 -18.14 -2.28 -19.76
CA HIS A 172 -18.45 -3.40 -18.89
C HIS A 172 -18.66 -2.93 -17.44
N TYR A 173 -17.85 -1.98 -16.97
CA TYR A 173 -18.02 -1.40 -15.64
C TYR A 173 -19.36 -0.65 -15.51
N GLN A 174 -19.71 0.21 -16.47
CA GLN A 174 -21.00 0.91 -16.46
C GLN A 174 -22.19 -0.05 -16.57
N LEU A 175 -22.07 -1.11 -17.38
CA LEU A 175 -23.08 -2.16 -17.45
C LEU A 175 -23.26 -2.85 -16.10
N GLY A 176 -22.17 -3.17 -15.41
CA GLY A 176 -22.21 -3.72 -14.06
C GLY A 176 -22.93 -2.79 -13.07
N LEU A 177 -22.64 -1.48 -13.11
CA LEU A 177 -23.32 -0.48 -12.28
C LEU A 177 -24.81 -0.38 -12.61
N ALA A 178 -25.19 -0.40 -13.89
CA ALA A 178 -26.61 -0.34 -14.26
C ALA A 178 -27.37 -1.61 -13.81
N LEU A 179 -26.76 -2.78 -13.97
CA LEU A 179 -27.33 -4.07 -13.54
C LEU A 179 -27.48 -4.16 -12.01
N SER A 180 -26.52 -3.62 -11.25
CA SER A 180 -26.61 -3.58 -9.79
C SER A 180 -27.80 -2.74 -9.33
N THR A 181 -28.09 -1.61 -9.99
CA THR A 181 -29.30 -0.81 -9.69
C THR A 181 -30.62 -1.55 -9.93
N LYS A 182 -30.61 -2.59 -10.76
CA LYS A 182 -31.76 -3.46 -11.03
C LYS A 182 -31.78 -4.74 -10.20
N ASN A 183 -30.84 -4.89 -9.26
CA ASN A 183 -30.65 -6.11 -8.47
C ASN A 183 -30.34 -7.36 -9.32
N ASP A 184 -29.82 -7.21 -10.54
CA ASP A 184 -29.26 -8.35 -11.30
C ASP A 184 -27.79 -8.53 -10.93
N TRP A 185 -27.58 -8.93 -9.67
CA TRP A 185 -26.25 -9.01 -9.07
C TRP A 185 -25.34 -10.01 -9.77
N GLN A 186 -25.90 -11.09 -10.33
CA GLN A 186 -25.12 -12.07 -11.07
C GLN A 186 -24.55 -11.49 -12.35
N ARG A 187 -25.38 -10.81 -13.17
CA ARG A 187 -24.88 -10.17 -14.40
C ARG A 187 -24.00 -8.96 -14.10
N ALA A 188 -24.31 -8.24 -13.01
CA ALA A 188 -23.48 -7.14 -12.54
C ALA A 188 -22.06 -7.64 -12.25
N LEU A 189 -21.95 -8.75 -11.51
CA LEU A 189 -20.69 -9.41 -11.22
C LEU A 189 -19.96 -9.87 -12.48
N ASP A 190 -20.65 -10.57 -13.39
CA ASP A 190 -20.08 -11.00 -14.67
C ASP A 190 -19.51 -9.78 -15.46
N SER A 191 -20.22 -8.65 -15.42
CA SER A 191 -19.80 -7.41 -16.10
C SER A 191 -18.63 -6.72 -15.41
N PHE A 192 -18.57 -6.70 -14.07
CA PHE A 192 -17.42 -6.16 -13.35
C PHE A 192 -16.15 -7.01 -13.57
N ILE A 193 -16.29 -8.33 -13.64
CA ILE A 193 -15.19 -9.24 -13.98
C ILE A 193 -14.70 -8.97 -15.41
N ALA A 194 -15.61 -8.81 -16.37
CA ALA A 194 -15.24 -8.44 -17.74
C ALA A 194 -14.53 -7.08 -17.83
N ALA A 195 -14.90 -6.12 -16.98
CA ALA A 195 -14.17 -4.85 -16.89
C ALA A 195 -12.74 -5.06 -16.37
N LEU A 196 -12.59 -5.89 -15.34
CA LEU A 196 -11.30 -6.23 -14.74
C LEU A 196 -10.36 -6.95 -15.73
N ASP A 197 -10.89 -7.82 -16.57
CA ASP A 197 -10.14 -8.52 -17.63
C ASP A 197 -9.51 -7.57 -18.65
N HIS A 198 -10.12 -6.40 -18.86
CA HIS A 198 -9.60 -5.37 -19.74
C HIS A 198 -8.69 -4.37 -19.01
N ARG A 199 -8.88 -4.21 -17.69
CA ARG A 199 -8.11 -3.28 -16.87
C ARG A 199 -8.15 -3.71 -15.41
N ASP A 200 -7.03 -4.20 -14.92
CA ASP A 200 -6.84 -4.69 -13.55
C ASP A 200 -6.54 -3.58 -12.53
N GLN A 201 -6.18 -2.37 -12.99
CA GLN A 201 -5.78 -1.24 -12.15
C GLN A 201 -6.94 -0.29 -11.81
N PRO A 202 -7.38 -0.26 -10.54
CA PRO A 202 -8.38 0.69 -10.04
C PRO A 202 -7.82 2.11 -10.06
N GLN A 203 -8.68 3.09 -10.38
CA GLN A 203 -8.24 4.49 -10.41
C GLN A 203 -9.43 5.46 -10.31
N LYS A 204 -9.23 6.55 -9.56
CA LYS A 204 -10.16 7.68 -9.43
C LYS A 204 -10.04 8.64 -10.59
N LEU A 205 -11.15 9.27 -10.96
CA LEU A 205 -11.19 10.25 -12.06
C LEU A 205 -10.45 9.70 -13.28
N THR A 206 -10.73 8.44 -13.60
CA THR A 206 -10.13 7.75 -14.73
C THR A 206 -10.82 8.22 -15.99
N ARG A 207 -10.02 8.75 -16.92
CA ARG A 207 -10.52 9.14 -18.24
C ARG A 207 -10.98 7.91 -19.01
N THR A 208 -12.18 7.95 -19.59
CA THR A 208 -12.76 6.85 -20.36
C THR A 208 -12.67 7.12 -21.86
N TYR A 209 -13.58 7.94 -22.39
CA TYR A 209 -13.62 8.40 -23.78
C TYR A 209 -13.89 9.90 -23.81
N GLY A 210 -13.34 10.59 -24.80
CA GLY A 210 -13.50 12.04 -24.92
C GLY A 210 -13.05 12.78 -23.65
N MET A 211 -13.95 13.54 -23.03
CA MET A 211 -13.73 14.32 -21.81
C MET A 211 -14.41 13.71 -20.57
N TRP A 212 -14.82 12.44 -20.65
CA TRP A 212 -15.54 11.76 -19.58
C TRP A 212 -14.56 11.10 -18.60
N PHE A 213 -14.89 11.23 -17.31
CA PHE A 213 -14.14 10.66 -16.20
C PHE A 213 -15.08 9.85 -15.33
N LEU A 214 -14.58 8.74 -14.78
CA LEU A 214 -15.32 7.95 -13.80
C LEU A 214 -14.40 7.44 -12.70
N ASP A 215 -14.99 7.12 -11.55
CA ASP A 215 -14.32 6.44 -10.46
C ASP A 215 -14.41 4.94 -10.64
N TYR A 216 -13.25 4.31 -10.89
CA TYR A 216 -13.16 2.89 -11.19
C TYR A 216 -12.72 2.11 -9.95
N TYR A 217 -13.70 1.51 -9.27
CA TYR A 217 -13.52 0.69 -8.06
C TYR A 217 -14.01 -0.75 -8.33
N PRO A 218 -13.35 -1.51 -9.22
CA PRO A 218 -13.81 -2.83 -9.62
C PRO A 218 -13.88 -3.81 -8.43
N TYR A 219 -12.86 -3.87 -7.56
CA TYR A 219 -12.86 -4.85 -6.47
C TYR A 219 -13.94 -4.55 -5.43
N TYR A 220 -14.17 -3.27 -5.11
CA TYR A 220 -15.30 -2.86 -4.26
C TYR A 220 -16.64 -3.34 -4.82
N ASN A 221 -16.93 -3.03 -6.09
CA ASN A 221 -18.22 -3.38 -6.70
C ASN A 221 -18.42 -4.89 -6.89
N ILE A 222 -17.33 -5.63 -7.16
CA ILE A 222 -17.34 -7.10 -7.15
C ILE A 222 -17.68 -7.62 -5.75
N GLY A 223 -17.11 -7.03 -4.70
CA GLY A 223 -17.41 -7.37 -3.31
C GLY A 223 -18.88 -7.14 -2.96
N VAL A 224 -19.44 -6.00 -3.36
CA VAL A 224 -20.88 -5.69 -3.20
C VAL A 224 -21.74 -6.70 -3.94
N ALA A 225 -21.41 -7.03 -5.19
CA ALA A 225 -22.17 -8.02 -5.95
C ALA A 225 -22.14 -9.41 -5.28
N HIS A 226 -20.97 -9.88 -4.84
CA HIS A 226 -20.84 -11.12 -4.08
C HIS A 226 -21.61 -11.10 -2.76
N TYR A 227 -21.63 -9.97 -2.05
CA TYR A 227 -22.40 -9.80 -0.82
C TYR A 227 -23.90 -9.99 -1.07
N HIS A 228 -24.46 -9.36 -2.11
CA HIS A 228 -25.87 -9.55 -2.47
C HIS A 228 -26.19 -10.95 -3.00
N LEU A 229 -25.20 -11.61 -3.61
CA LEU A 229 -25.26 -13.01 -3.97
C LEU A 229 -25.00 -13.95 -2.78
N GLN A 230 -24.85 -13.46 -1.55
CA GLN A 230 -24.57 -14.27 -0.35
C GLN A 230 -23.29 -15.12 -0.47
N ASN A 231 -22.36 -14.73 -1.34
CA ASN A 231 -21.06 -15.37 -1.53
C ASN A 231 -20.05 -14.72 -0.59
N TRP A 232 -20.25 -14.90 0.72
CA TRP A 232 -19.53 -14.15 1.77
C TRP A 232 -18.01 -14.23 1.65
N LYS A 233 -17.48 -15.41 1.27
CA LYS A 233 -16.03 -15.61 1.13
C LYS A 233 -15.44 -14.80 -0.02
N CYS A 234 -16.12 -14.79 -1.18
CA CYS A 234 -15.69 -14.01 -2.33
C CYS A 234 -15.86 -12.51 -2.06
N ALA A 235 -16.93 -12.11 -1.36
CA ALA A 235 -17.13 -10.72 -0.95
C ALA A 235 -15.99 -10.24 -0.05
N GLU A 236 -15.63 -11.01 0.99
CA GLU A 236 -14.52 -10.71 1.90
C GLU A 236 -13.21 -10.52 1.14
N ASN A 237 -12.86 -11.46 0.26
CA ASN A 237 -11.62 -11.39 -0.53
C ASN A 237 -11.62 -10.17 -1.48
N SER A 238 -12.77 -9.86 -2.09
CA SER A 238 -12.92 -8.68 -2.96
C SER A 238 -12.73 -7.38 -2.19
N PHE A 239 -13.28 -7.27 -0.97
CA PHE A 239 -13.09 -6.09 -0.13
C PHE A 239 -11.65 -5.95 0.37
N LYS A 240 -10.97 -7.06 0.69
CA LYS A 240 -9.53 -7.05 1.01
C LYS A 240 -8.70 -6.56 -0.16
N LEU A 241 -8.99 -7.03 -1.37
CA LEU A 241 -8.36 -6.52 -2.60
C LEU A 241 -8.59 -5.01 -2.74
N SER A 242 -9.83 -4.55 -2.62
CA SER A 242 -10.18 -3.14 -2.69
C SER A 242 -9.40 -2.28 -1.68
N GLN A 243 -9.30 -2.73 -0.43
CA GLN A 243 -8.50 -2.07 0.61
C GLN A 243 -7.01 -2.08 0.28
N SER A 244 -6.47 -3.18 -0.28
CA SER A 244 -5.05 -3.30 -0.63
C SER A 244 -4.61 -2.36 -1.76
N TYR A 245 -5.56 -2.02 -2.65
CA TYR A 245 -5.38 -1.06 -3.74
C TYR A 245 -5.72 0.39 -3.34
N ASP A 246 -6.22 0.61 -2.11
CA ASP A 246 -6.76 1.90 -1.66
C ASP A 246 -7.78 2.49 -2.65
N GLU A 247 -8.62 1.62 -3.24
CA GLU A 247 -9.57 2.02 -4.28
C GLU A 247 -10.53 3.08 -3.75
N VAL A 248 -11.14 2.80 -2.60
CA VAL A 248 -12.25 3.57 -2.04
C VAL A 248 -11.70 4.64 -1.10
N PRO A 249 -11.92 5.96 -1.37
CA PRO A 249 -11.40 7.01 -0.51
C PRO A 249 -12.04 6.95 0.88
N LYS A 250 -11.25 7.19 1.93
CA LYS A 250 -11.75 7.24 3.32
C LYS A 250 -12.91 8.22 3.57
N SER A 251 -13.01 9.25 2.74
CA SER A 251 -14.07 10.27 2.79
C SER A 251 -15.37 9.86 2.09
N SER A 252 -15.36 8.76 1.33
CA SER A 252 -16.54 8.30 0.58
C SER A 252 -17.54 7.57 1.47
N ASN A 253 -18.79 7.52 1.03
CA ASN A 253 -19.83 6.75 1.74
C ASN A 253 -19.55 5.25 1.62
N GLU A 254 -19.00 4.82 0.49
CA GLU A 254 -18.59 3.46 0.16
C GLU A 254 -17.56 2.93 1.17
N TYR A 255 -16.67 3.79 1.67
CA TYR A 255 -15.68 3.39 2.68
C TYR A 255 -16.32 2.97 4.01
N ARG A 256 -17.49 3.52 4.35
CA ARG A 256 -18.22 3.12 5.57
C ARG A 256 -18.73 1.69 5.49
N ASN A 257 -18.96 1.18 4.28
CA ASN A 257 -19.42 -0.18 4.05
C ASN A 257 -18.27 -1.21 4.14
N LEU A 258 -17.02 -0.75 4.24
CA LEU A 258 -15.82 -1.59 4.35
C LEU A 258 -15.35 -1.80 5.81
N GLN A 259 -16.02 -1.19 6.80
CA GLN A 259 -15.72 -1.30 8.23
C GLN A 259 -16.61 -2.33 8.90
#